data_AF-A0A4Q6AGB2-F1
#
_entry.id   AF-A0A4Q6AGB2-F1
#
_cell.length_a   1.000
_cell.length_b   1.000
_cell.length_c   1.000
_cell.angle_alpha   90.00
_cell.angle_beta   90.00
_cell.angle_gamma   90.00
#
_symmetry.space_group_name_H-M   'P 1'
#
loop_
_entity.id
_entity.type
_entity.pdbx_description
1 polymer ?
#
loop_
_entity_poly.entity_id
_entity_poly.type
_entity_poly.pdbx_seq_one_letter_code
_entity_poly.pdbx_strand_id
1 'polypeptide(L)' 'MPKFIKKKKLLPEVVWLSETNANKFIPVIEPSWQGSIPATLILYGKTSYRNFYEGEVTADQIGLLVDKQLAY' A
#
# COMPACT_ATOMS: atom_id res chain seq x y z
N MET A 1 1.55 -4.13 20.98
CA MET A 1 0.70 -4.15 19.77
C MET A 1 0.04 -2.78 19.62
N PRO A 2 0.28 -2.04 18.52
CA PRO A 2 -0.19 -0.66 18.35
C PRO A 2 -1.69 -0.52 18.62
N LYS A 3 -2.09 0.44 19.47
CA LYS A 3 -3.49 0.66 19.88
C LYS A 3 -4.45 0.84 18.69
N PHE A 4 -3.95 1.39 17.58
CA PHE A 4 -4.67 1.60 16.33
C PHE A 4 -5.20 0.29 15.71
N ILE A 5 -4.34 -0.73 15.58
CA ILE A 5 -4.68 -2.02 14.95
C ILE A 5 -5.82 -2.70 15.72
N LYS A 6 -5.72 -2.71 17.06
CA LYS A 6 -6.76 -3.27 17.94
C LYS A 6 -8.09 -2.52 17.81
N LYS A 7 -8.05 -1.18 17.77
CA LYS A 7 -9.26 -0.35 17.64
C LYS A 7 -9.96 -0.55 16.29
N LYS A 8 -9.19 -0.72 15.22
CA LYS A 8 -9.70 -0.90 13.86
C LYS A 8 -10.03 -2.35 13.49
N LYS A 9 -9.71 -3.31 14.37
CA LYS A 9 -9.92 -4.76 14.13
C LYS A 9 -9.36 -5.21 12.77
N LEU A 10 -8.17 -4.71 12.42
CA LEU A 10 -7.53 -5.07 11.16
C LEU A 10 -7.18 -6.57 11.21
N LEU A 11 -7.70 -7.31 10.23
CA LEU A 11 -7.44 -8.73 10.03
C LEU A 11 -6.14 -9.01 9.27
N PRO A 12 -5.74 -8.20 8.27
CA PRO A 12 -4.47 -8.43 7.56
C PRO A 12 -3.26 -8.26 8.48
N GLU A 13 -2.14 -8.90 8.08
CA GLU A 13 -0.85 -8.66 8.70
C GLU A 13 -0.46 -7.18 8.56
N VAL A 14 0.01 -6.58 9.65
CA VAL A 14 0.47 -5.19 9.68
C VAL A 14 1.90 -5.18 10.19
N VAL A 15 2.81 -4.74 9.32
CA VAL A 15 4.21 -4.53 9.64
C VAL A 15 4.46 -3.04 9.86
N TRP A 16 5.27 -2.70 10.86
CA TRP A 16 5.70 -1.32 11.10
C TRP A 16 7.11 -1.12 10.57
N LEU A 17 7.27 -0.19 9.63
CA LEU A 17 8.59 0.21 9.14
C LEU A 17 9.18 1.25 10.09
N SER A 18 10.35 0.96 10.68
CA SER A 18 11.06 1.85 11.61
C SER A 18 12.12 2.73 10.94
N GLU A 19 12.18 2.75 9.60
CA GLU A 19 13.11 3.60 8.85
C GLU A 19 12.60 5.04 8.81
N THR A 20 13.41 5.98 9.27
CA THR A 20 13.03 7.40 9.38
C THR A 20 13.52 8.22 8.19
N ASN A 21 14.46 7.71 7.39
CA ASN A 21 15.01 8.43 6.26
C ASN A 21 14.22 8.14 4.97
N ALA A 22 13.26 9.02 4.69
CA ALA A 22 12.43 9.00 3.49
C ALA A 22 13.25 8.85 2.19
N ASN A 23 14.37 9.56 2.06
CA ASN A 23 15.21 9.51 0.87
C ASN A 23 15.85 8.14 0.62
N LYS A 24 15.96 7.30 1.66
CA LYS A 24 16.48 5.93 1.55
C LYS A 24 15.40 4.93 1.21
N PHE A 25 14.25 4.95 1.88
CA PHE A 25 13.26 3.88 1.73
C PHE A 25 12.26 4.12 0.61
N ILE A 26 11.92 5.38 0.29
CA ILE A 26 10.96 5.70 -0.78
C ILE A 26 11.38 5.05 -2.11
N PRO A 27 12.64 5.22 -2.59
CA PRO A 27 13.05 4.63 -3.87
C PRO A 27 13.08 3.10 -3.86
N VAL A 28 13.22 2.48 -2.68
CA VAL A 28 13.20 1.01 -2.52
C VAL A 28 11.77 0.47 -2.65
N ILE A 29 10.78 1.22 -2.16
CA ILE A 29 9.37 0.83 -2.24
C ILE A 29 8.80 1.14 -3.63
N GLU A 30 8.97 2.39 -4.07
CA GLU A 30 8.48 2.90 -5.36
C GLU A 30 9.31 4.10 -5.84
N PRO A 31 10.14 3.93 -6.88
CA PRO A 31 10.96 5.03 -7.43
C PRO A 31 10.17 6.24 -7.93
N SER A 32 8.92 6.05 -8.37
CA SER A 32 8.07 7.15 -8.84
C SER A 32 7.39 7.95 -7.72
N TRP A 33 7.44 7.46 -6.48
CA TRP A 33 6.79 8.09 -5.34
C TRP A 33 7.50 9.40 -4.97
N GLN A 34 6.75 10.51 -4.98
CA GLN A 34 7.30 11.85 -4.69
C GLN A 34 7.37 12.15 -3.19
N GLY A 35 6.92 11.22 -2.35
CA GLY A 35 6.95 11.34 -0.89
C GLY A 35 5.68 11.90 -0.25
N SER A 36 4.61 12.15 -1.03
CA SER A 36 3.32 12.50 -0.42
C SER A 36 2.71 11.31 0.30
N ILE A 37 2.06 11.57 1.44
CA ILE A 37 1.34 10.58 2.25
C ILE A 37 -0.12 11.07 2.37
N PRO A 38 -1.13 10.19 2.25
CA PRO A 38 -1.04 8.74 2.13
C PRO A 38 -0.55 8.24 0.76
N ALA A 39 -0.05 7.01 0.73
CA ALA A 39 0.37 6.31 -0.48
C ALA A 39 -0.02 4.83 -0.38
N THR A 40 -0.42 4.23 -1.50
CA THR A 40 -0.93 2.86 -1.57
C THR A 40 -0.21 2.10 -2.69
N LEU A 41 0.36 0.95 -2.37
CA LEU A 41 0.98 0.03 -3.33
C LEU A 41 0.21 -1.29 -3.32
N ILE A 42 -0.30 -1.70 -4.48
CA ILE A 42 -1.01 -2.96 -4.69
C ILE A 42 -0.11 -3.89 -5.50
N LEU A 43 0.16 -5.08 -4.95
CA LEU A 43 1.00 -6.09 -5.55
C LEU A 43 0.20 -7.39 -5.72
N TYR A 44 0.36 -8.07 -6.85
CA TYR A 44 -0.15 -9.42 -7.04
C TYR A 44 0.89 -10.28 -7.76
N GLY A 45 1.50 -11.19 -6.98
CA GLY A 45 2.67 -11.96 -7.41
C GLY A 45 2.38 -12.98 -8.51
N LYS A 46 1.12 -13.38 -8.75
CA LYS A 46 0.82 -14.37 -9.80
C LYS A 46 0.90 -13.81 -11.23
N THR A 47 0.68 -12.51 -11.42
CA THR A 47 0.70 -11.87 -12.76
C THR A 47 1.71 -10.72 -12.83
N SER A 48 2.62 -10.62 -11.86
CA SER A 48 3.56 -9.49 -11.74
C SER A 48 2.88 -8.12 -11.70
N TYR A 49 1.64 -8.05 -11.22
CA TYR A 49 0.91 -6.78 -11.13
C TYR A 49 1.46 -5.95 -9.99
N ARG A 50 1.75 -4.70 -10.30
CA ARG A 50 2.29 -3.70 -9.39
C ARG A 50 1.69 -2.36 -9.76
N ASN A 51 0.91 -1.79 -8.86
CA ASN A 51 0.23 -0.53 -9.10
C ASN A 51 0.34 0.37 -7.89
N PHE A 52 0.71 1.62 -8.12
CA PHE A 52 1.03 2.59 -7.10
C PHE A 52 0.13 3.81 -7.22
N TYR A 53 -0.37 4.27 -6.08
CA TYR A 53 -1.20 5.45 -5.95
C TYR A 53 -0.63 6.37 -4.89
N GLU A 54 -0.38 7.60 -5.29
CA GLU A 54 -0.02 8.69 -4.39
C GLU A 54 -1.28 9.51 -4.07
N GLY A 55 -1.51 9.79 -2.78
CA GLY A 55 -2.70 10.47 -2.29
C GLY A 55 -3.75 9.52 -1.69
N GLU A 56 -4.91 10.09 -1.38
CA GLU A 56 -6.02 9.36 -0.79
C GLU A 56 -6.67 8.42 -1.81
N VAL A 57 -6.92 7.18 -1.38
CA VAL A 57 -7.58 6.16 -2.19
C VAL A 57 -8.86 5.74 -1.48
N THR A 58 -9.97 5.70 -2.21
CA THR A 58 -11.26 5.26 -1.68
C THR A 58 -11.40 3.74 -1.71
N ALA A 59 -12.30 3.20 -0.89
CA ALA A 59 -12.60 1.77 -0.88
C ALA A 59 -13.08 1.27 -2.25
N ASP A 60 -13.90 2.06 -2.95
CA ASP A 60 -14.42 1.72 -4.28
C ASP A 60 -13.29 1.62 -5.32
N GLN A 61 -12.32 2.53 -5.26
CA GLN A 61 -11.13 2.49 -6.12
C GLN A 61 -10.32 1.23 -5.85
N ILE A 62 -10.09 0.87 -4.58
CA ILE A 62 -9.38 -0.38 -4.24
C ILE A 62 -10.14 -1.60 -4.78
N GLY A 63 -11.46 -1.66 -4.59
CA GLY A 63 -12.29 -2.76 -5.09
C GLY A 63 -12.12 -2.97 -6.59
N LEU A 64 -12.26 -1.90 -7.39
CA LEU A 64 -12.08 -1.95 -8.84
C LEU A 64 -10.69 -2.43 -9.26
N LEU A 65 -9.64 -2.07 -8.51
CA LEU A 65 -8.26 -2.45 -8.83
C LEU A 65 -7.98 -3.92 -8.51
N VAL A 66 -8.55 -4.41 -7.41
CA VAL A 66 -8.47 -5.83 -7.04
C VAL A 66 -9.27 -6.68 -8.01
N ASP A 67 -10.50 -6.29 -8.36
CA ASP A 67 -11.37 -7.04 -9.25
C ASP A 67 -10.78 -7.17 -10.66
N LYS A 68 -10.22 -6.09 -11.20
CA LYS A 68 -9.49 -6.12 -12.48
C LYS A 68 -8.36 -7.15 -12.50
N GLN A 69 -7.74 -7.39 -11.35
CA GLN A 69 -6.60 -8.28 -11.22
C GLN A 69 -6.99 -9.74 -10.93
N LEU A 70 -8.18 -9.98 -10.39
CA LEU A 70 -8.70 -11.34 -10.17
C LEU A 70 -9.48 -11.89 -11.38
N ALA A 71 -9.85 -11.02 -12.33
CA ALA A 71 -10.57 -11.39 -13.55
C ALA A 71 -9.69 -12.04 -14.64
N TYR A 72 -8.36 -12.09 -14.45
CA TYR A 72 -7.38 -12.79 -15.29
C TYR A 72 -6.81 -14.00 -14.56
#